data_AF-A0A940BLX8-F1
#
_entry.id   AF-A0A940BLX8-F1
#
_cell.length_a   1.000
_cell.length_b   1.000
_cell.length_c   1.000
_cell.angle_alpha   90.00
_cell.angle_beta   90.00
_cell.angle_gamma   90.00
#
_symmetry.space_group_name_H-M   'P 1'
#
loop_
_entity.id
_entity.type
_entity.pdbx_description
1 polymer ?
#
loop_
_entity_poly.entity_id
_entity_poly.type
_entity_poly.pdbx_seq_one_letter_code
_entity_poly.pdbx_strand_id
1 'polypeptide(L)'
;MMKDKILGELEFDRYVWWRSMNKSMFGADVVVELLVQDENQEGILDVQRKAYQTYLENEERYIKEVPNYLIDYYKWKFEEINKAIELEEGDQKDTITEKAFFEMCKVFFLFICRDGSFGWILGSSWSKEDIAVLFSEQEPRIITRNELRYLHKLKDKSFDTLIHDGEKYWTTWDKMPFYDELVNIRVEVEGSVDEGVNVAQQKAYAQYLLNKNEYLKRLSDYMLPVYLGSRSEAEKVIASGQKVGVKTILPKRLVIDKKGNYGWICYTQWDDSYVGVLLSEEKIQIMTENQLREFEKQEKVKDELFGYLFREFHGWGKTEFVRFFKGEVQTLPLRIRTYDEDVNGEQKAAYAAYLKHDASFWDGIKDELLAYYLEFYDDFEEYLDMPDTLTKKNVNRDNVVSILTFTKLFIGSDARIAWLCESPTEEDGLAFQFTDGKIKQIFQPEII
;
A
#
# COMPACT_ATOMS: atom_id res chain seq x y z
N MET A 1 -31.00 6.71 -34.17
CA MET A 1 -29.98 6.25 -35.13
C MET A 1 -29.46 7.47 -35.89
N MET A 2 -28.14 7.60 -36.03
CA MET A 2 -27.47 8.69 -36.75
C MET A 2 -26.46 8.11 -37.74
N LYS A 3 -26.26 8.78 -38.88
CA LYS A 3 -25.17 8.46 -39.82
C LYS A 3 -24.11 9.55 -39.76
N ASP A 4 -22.96 9.22 -39.17
CA ASP A 4 -21.80 10.10 -39.14
C ASP A 4 -20.81 9.70 -40.25
N LYS A 5 -20.19 10.69 -40.90
CA LYS A 5 -19.28 10.45 -42.04
C LYS A 5 -18.02 9.68 -41.63
N ILE A 6 -17.60 9.80 -40.38
CA ILE A 6 -16.35 9.23 -39.87
C ILE A 6 -16.66 8.01 -39.01
N LEU A 7 -17.62 8.13 -38.09
CA LEU A 7 -17.95 7.08 -37.12
C LEU A 7 -18.93 6.04 -37.67
N GLY A 8 -19.58 6.29 -38.80
CA GLY A 8 -20.54 5.40 -39.43
C GLY A 8 -21.95 5.49 -38.85
N GLU A 9 -22.69 4.39 -38.91
CA GLU A 9 -24.05 4.31 -38.37
C GLU A 9 -24.00 3.96 -36.88
N LEU A 10 -24.66 4.80 -36.07
CA LEU A 10 -24.65 4.72 -34.61
C LEU A 10 -26.08 4.73 -34.04
N GLU A 11 -26.28 3.96 -32.99
CA GLU A 11 -27.49 3.97 -32.18
C GLU A 11 -27.28 4.83 -30.93
N PHE A 12 -28.35 5.47 -30.44
CA PHE A 12 -28.27 6.28 -29.23
C PHE A 12 -28.85 5.49 -28.08
N ASP A 13 -28.10 5.34 -26.99
CA ASP A 13 -28.57 4.77 -25.74
C ASP A 13 -28.24 5.70 -24.57
N ARG A 14 -29.30 6.32 -24.02
CA ARG A 14 -29.32 7.27 -22.88
C ARG A 14 -28.39 8.47 -22.99
N TYR A 15 -27.08 8.23 -22.94
CA TYR A 15 -26.00 9.21 -22.83
C TYR A 15 -24.83 8.91 -23.77
N VAL A 16 -24.93 7.88 -24.62
CA VAL A 16 -23.87 7.48 -25.54
C VAL A 16 -24.41 7.15 -26.92
N TRP A 17 -23.62 7.46 -27.94
CA TRP A 17 -23.77 6.91 -29.27
C TRP A 17 -22.91 5.66 -29.39
N TRP A 18 -23.48 4.56 -29.84
CA TRP A 18 -22.76 3.29 -29.87
C TRP A 18 -23.01 2.46 -31.13
N ARG A 19 -22.07 1.54 -31.40
CA ARG A 19 -22.20 0.47 -32.39
C ARG A 19 -21.23 -0.67 -32.09
N SER A 20 -21.59 -1.89 -32.45
CA SER A 20 -20.66 -3.02 -32.45
C SER A 20 -19.78 -3.01 -33.70
N MET A 21 -18.54 -3.46 -33.54
CA MET A 21 -17.54 -3.54 -34.60
C MET A 21 -16.67 -4.78 -34.38
N ASN A 22 -16.38 -5.50 -35.47
CA ASN A 22 -15.43 -6.62 -35.44
C ASN A 22 -14.03 -6.08 -35.63
N LYS A 23 -13.10 -6.52 -34.77
CA LYS A 23 -11.68 -6.15 -34.81
C LYS A 23 -10.80 -7.37 -34.61
N SER A 24 -9.70 -7.43 -35.33
CA SER A 24 -8.64 -8.42 -35.07
C SER A 24 -7.63 -7.79 -34.10
N MET A 25 -7.65 -8.22 -32.84
CA MET A 25 -6.76 -7.73 -31.78
C MET A 25 -6.16 -8.91 -31.03
N PHE A 26 -4.87 -8.82 -30.68
CA PHE A 26 -4.18 -9.85 -29.88
C PHE A 26 -4.24 -11.26 -30.49
N GLY A 27 -4.26 -11.35 -31.82
CA GLY A 27 -4.34 -12.61 -32.55
C GLY A 27 -5.73 -13.26 -32.58
N ALA A 28 -6.79 -12.56 -32.16
CA ALA A 28 -8.16 -13.04 -32.19
C ALA A 28 -9.12 -12.02 -32.82
N ASP A 29 -10.18 -12.52 -33.46
CA ASP A 29 -11.31 -11.69 -33.87
C ASP A 29 -12.23 -11.45 -32.66
N VAL A 30 -12.37 -10.19 -32.29
CA VAL A 30 -13.14 -9.74 -31.14
C VAL A 30 -14.24 -8.77 -31.58
N VAL A 31 -15.39 -8.86 -30.91
CA VAL A 31 -16.46 -7.87 -31.03
C VAL A 31 -16.17 -6.77 -29.99
N VAL A 32 -15.93 -5.56 -30.48
CA VAL A 32 -15.73 -4.36 -29.67
C VAL A 32 -16.92 -3.43 -29.88
N GLU A 33 -17.38 -2.77 -28.83
CA GLU A 33 -18.40 -1.75 -28.91
C GLU A 33 -17.76 -0.35 -28.88
N LEU A 34 -17.98 0.44 -29.93
CA LEU A 34 -17.61 1.85 -29.94
C LEU A 34 -18.62 2.62 -29.10
N LEU A 35 -18.18 3.36 -28.09
CA LEU A 35 -18.99 4.25 -27.25
C LEU A 35 -18.50 5.69 -27.40
N VAL A 36 -19.38 6.58 -27.87
CA VAL A 36 -19.10 8.02 -28.00
C VAL A 36 -19.99 8.78 -27.01
N GLN A 37 -19.39 9.43 -26.02
CA GLN A 37 -20.12 10.13 -24.96
C GLN A 37 -20.94 11.31 -25.50
N ASP A 38 -22.19 11.41 -25.05
CA ASP A 38 -23.10 12.52 -25.35
C ASP A 38 -24.06 12.77 -24.17
N GLU A 39 -23.50 12.94 -22.98
CA GLU A 39 -24.26 13.16 -21.74
C GLU A 39 -25.20 14.38 -21.81
N ASN A 40 -24.79 15.41 -22.55
CA ASN A 40 -25.58 16.63 -22.78
C ASN A 40 -26.58 16.52 -23.93
N GLN A 41 -26.61 15.40 -24.66
CA GLN A 41 -27.46 15.19 -25.85
C GLN A 41 -27.28 16.28 -26.93
N GLU A 42 -26.04 16.76 -27.10
CA GLU A 42 -25.67 17.76 -28.10
C GLU A 42 -25.26 17.12 -29.43
N GLY A 43 -25.23 15.80 -29.49
CA GLY A 43 -24.69 15.03 -30.62
C GLY A 43 -23.17 14.92 -30.55
N ILE A 44 -22.61 14.31 -31.59
CA ILE A 44 -21.17 14.04 -31.66
C ILE A 44 -20.41 15.29 -32.07
N LEU A 45 -19.40 15.62 -31.28
CA LEU A 45 -18.54 16.80 -31.46
C LEU A 45 -17.40 16.53 -32.45
N ASP A 46 -16.88 17.59 -33.08
CA ASP A 46 -15.74 17.47 -33.99
C ASP A 46 -14.46 16.99 -33.31
N VAL A 47 -14.28 17.31 -32.03
CA VAL A 47 -13.15 16.81 -31.25
C VAL A 47 -13.20 15.29 -31.07
N GLN A 48 -14.40 14.70 -30.95
CA GLN A 48 -14.60 13.25 -30.86
C GLN A 48 -14.37 12.57 -32.21
N ARG A 49 -14.80 13.21 -33.30
CA ARG A 49 -14.50 12.74 -34.67
C ARG A 49 -12.99 12.69 -34.91
N LYS A 50 -12.27 13.74 -34.52
CA LYS A 50 -10.80 13.79 -34.62
C LYS A 50 -10.15 12.72 -33.76
N ALA A 51 -10.60 12.53 -32.52
CA ALA A 51 -10.10 11.48 -31.63
C ALA A 51 -10.26 10.08 -32.26
N TYR A 52 -11.40 9.79 -32.87
CA TYR A 52 -11.61 8.52 -33.59
C TYR A 52 -10.72 8.37 -34.82
N GLN A 53 -10.50 9.45 -35.59
CA GLN A 53 -9.55 9.42 -36.71
C GLN A 53 -8.14 9.12 -36.21
N THR A 54 -7.70 9.77 -35.15
CA THR A 54 -6.39 9.50 -34.52
C THR A 54 -6.29 8.05 -34.04
N TYR A 55 -7.37 7.50 -33.47
CA TYR A 55 -7.43 6.07 -33.14
C TYR A 55 -7.20 5.19 -34.37
N LEU A 56 -7.94 5.42 -35.45
CA LEU A 56 -7.83 4.62 -36.68
C LEU A 56 -6.43 4.70 -37.30
N GLU A 57 -5.80 5.86 -37.28
CA GLU A 57 -4.44 6.07 -37.79
C GLU A 57 -3.37 5.37 -36.96
N ASN A 58 -3.64 5.09 -35.67
CA ASN A 58 -2.69 4.52 -34.71
C ASN A 58 -3.11 3.14 -34.17
N GLU A 59 -4.17 2.54 -34.72
CA GLU A 59 -4.78 1.32 -34.17
C GLU A 59 -3.80 0.16 -34.06
N GLU A 60 -3.02 -0.10 -35.12
CA GLU A 60 -2.01 -1.18 -35.12
C GLU A 60 -0.94 -0.96 -34.05
N ARG A 61 -0.54 0.29 -33.83
CA ARG A 61 0.42 0.65 -32.77
C ARG A 61 -0.17 0.33 -31.40
N TYR A 62 -1.41 0.75 -31.14
CA TYR A 62 -2.07 0.49 -29.85
C TYR A 62 -2.24 -1.01 -29.58
N ILE A 63 -2.65 -1.79 -30.59
CA ILE A 63 -2.77 -3.25 -30.47
C ILE A 63 -1.43 -3.89 -30.11
N LYS A 64 -0.32 -3.34 -30.61
CA LYS A 64 1.03 -3.85 -30.33
C LYS A 64 1.60 -3.41 -28.99
N GLU A 65 1.35 -2.17 -28.56
CA GLU A 65 2.04 -1.58 -27.41
C GLU A 65 1.28 -1.75 -26.09
N VAL A 66 -0.03 -1.54 -26.08
CA VAL A 66 -0.91 -1.66 -24.90
C VAL A 66 -0.75 -2.98 -24.11
N PRO A 67 -0.60 -4.17 -24.74
CA PRO A 67 -0.34 -5.42 -24.02
C PRO A 67 0.74 -5.29 -22.94
N ASN A 68 1.88 -4.68 -23.29
CA ASN A 68 3.02 -4.60 -22.39
C ASN A 68 2.73 -3.68 -21.20
N TYR A 69 2.02 -2.57 -21.43
CA TYR A 69 1.60 -1.67 -20.35
C TYR A 69 0.65 -2.37 -19.38
N LEU A 70 -0.29 -3.17 -19.91
CA LEU A 70 -1.24 -3.90 -19.09
C LEU A 70 -0.56 -5.01 -18.27
N ILE A 71 0.42 -5.73 -18.84
CA ILE A 71 1.24 -6.70 -18.11
C ILE A 71 2.07 -6.02 -17.02
N ASP A 72 2.70 -4.89 -17.32
CA ASP A 72 3.46 -4.11 -16.34
C ASP A 72 2.58 -3.64 -15.18
N TYR A 73 1.35 -3.23 -15.48
CA TYR A 73 0.35 -2.85 -14.48
C TYR A 73 -0.10 -4.05 -13.64
N TYR A 74 -0.39 -5.19 -14.25
CA TYR A 74 -0.70 -6.44 -13.56
C TYR A 74 0.41 -6.82 -12.58
N LYS A 75 1.67 -6.85 -13.03
CA LYS A 75 2.83 -7.14 -12.18
C LYS A 75 2.98 -6.15 -11.04
N TRP A 76 2.66 -4.88 -11.28
CA TRP A 76 2.70 -3.85 -10.25
C TRP A 76 1.60 -4.05 -9.19
N LYS A 77 0.37 -4.39 -9.60
CA LYS A 77 -0.79 -4.66 -8.74
C LYS A 77 -0.84 -6.09 -8.16
N PHE A 78 0.03 -6.98 -8.60
CA PHE A 78 -0.08 -8.42 -8.36
C PHE A 78 -0.39 -8.77 -6.90
N GLU A 79 0.25 -8.14 -5.93
CA GLU A 79 0.04 -8.47 -4.51
C GLU A 79 -1.35 -8.07 -4.00
N GLU A 80 -1.87 -6.93 -4.47
CA GLU A 80 -3.24 -6.50 -4.17
C GLU A 80 -4.26 -7.43 -4.82
N ILE A 81 -3.97 -7.85 -6.06
CA ILE A 81 -4.79 -8.79 -6.82
C ILE A 81 -4.83 -10.14 -6.11
N ASN A 82 -3.66 -10.71 -5.82
CA ASN A 82 -3.54 -12.04 -5.21
C ASN A 82 -4.26 -12.11 -3.86
N LYS A 83 -4.15 -11.05 -3.04
CA LYS A 83 -4.88 -10.94 -1.77
C LYS A 83 -6.40 -10.85 -1.94
N ALA A 84 -6.89 -10.33 -3.06
CA ALA A 84 -8.31 -10.09 -3.27
C ALA A 84 -9.07 -11.29 -3.85
N ILE A 85 -8.39 -12.18 -4.58
CA ILE A 85 -9.02 -13.27 -5.34
C ILE A 85 -8.31 -14.62 -5.29
N GLU A 86 -7.19 -14.77 -4.56
CA GLU A 86 -6.44 -16.03 -4.39
C GLU A 86 -6.13 -16.72 -5.73
N LEU A 87 -5.15 -16.18 -6.47
CA LEU A 87 -4.80 -16.69 -7.80
C LEU A 87 -4.22 -18.12 -7.76
N GLU A 88 -4.48 -18.92 -8.80
CA GLU A 88 -3.95 -20.29 -8.92
C GLU A 88 -2.42 -20.31 -9.19
N GLU A 89 -1.75 -21.44 -8.91
CA GLU A 89 -0.28 -21.61 -9.05
C GLU A 89 0.30 -21.27 -10.45
N GLY A 90 -0.54 -21.22 -11.50
CA GLY A 90 -0.16 -20.85 -12.86
C GLY A 90 -0.08 -19.33 -13.13
N ASP A 91 -0.68 -18.50 -12.28
CA ASP A 91 -0.77 -17.04 -12.46
C ASP A 91 0.40 -16.31 -11.79
N GLN A 92 1.63 -16.80 -11.99
CA GLN A 92 2.79 -16.25 -11.29
C GLN A 92 3.23 -14.92 -11.93
N LYS A 93 3.31 -13.88 -11.10
CA LYS A 93 3.76 -12.51 -11.38
C LYS A 93 4.81 -12.40 -12.50
N ASP A 94 5.89 -13.18 -12.44
CA ASP A 94 7.02 -13.03 -13.34
C ASP A 94 6.96 -13.92 -14.59
N THR A 95 6.03 -14.87 -14.65
CA THR A 95 5.91 -15.86 -15.74
C THR A 95 4.74 -15.60 -16.69
N ILE A 96 3.89 -14.62 -16.37
CA ILE A 96 2.73 -14.28 -17.21
C ILE A 96 3.18 -13.90 -18.62
N THR A 97 2.65 -14.63 -19.61
CA THR A 97 2.90 -14.38 -21.03
C THR A 97 1.83 -13.46 -21.59
N GLU A 98 2.12 -12.78 -22.70
CA GLU A 98 1.13 -11.96 -23.42
C GLU A 98 -0.13 -12.77 -23.77
N LYS A 99 0.04 -14.02 -24.21
CA LYS A 99 -1.08 -14.91 -24.52
C LYS A 99 -1.95 -15.20 -23.28
N ALA A 100 -1.34 -15.60 -22.17
CA ALA A 100 -2.06 -15.88 -20.92
C ALA A 100 -2.77 -14.62 -20.41
N PHE A 101 -2.10 -13.47 -20.47
CA PHE A 101 -2.68 -12.19 -20.09
C PHE A 101 -3.95 -11.85 -20.90
N PHE A 102 -3.98 -12.18 -22.19
CA PHE A 102 -5.16 -11.97 -23.04
C PHE A 102 -6.25 -13.01 -22.89
N GLU A 103 -5.94 -14.20 -22.40
CA GLU A 103 -6.98 -15.13 -21.94
C GLU A 103 -7.68 -14.60 -20.68
N MET A 104 -6.96 -13.80 -19.87
CA MET A 104 -7.51 -13.14 -18.68
C MET A 104 -8.19 -11.79 -18.96
N CYS A 105 -7.93 -11.15 -20.10
CA CYS A 105 -8.42 -9.80 -20.42
C CYS A 105 -9.24 -9.76 -21.71
N LYS A 106 -10.41 -9.13 -21.66
CA LYS A 106 -11.28 -8.94 -22.82
C LYS A 106 -11.58 -7.47 -23.05
N VAL A 107 -11.22 -6.95 -24.22
CA VAL A 107 -11.63 -5.60 -24.64
C VAL A 107 -13.12 -5.62 -24.93
N PHE A 108 -13.87 -4.80 -24.20
CA PHE A 108 -15.31 -4.63 -24.41
C PHE A 108 -15.59 -3.39 -25.25
N PHE A 109 -14.97 -2.27 -24.89
CA PHE A 109 -15.36 -0.97 -25.42
C PHE A 109 -14.16 -0.20 -25.99
N LEU A 110 -14.38 0.49 -27.11
CA LEU A 110 -13.59 1.64 -27.53
C LEU A 110 -14.38 2.89 -27.11
N PHE A 111 -13.88 3.63 -26.12
CA PHE A 111 -14.57 4.82 -25.62
C PHE A 111 -14.00 6.09 -26.22
N ILE A 112 -14.85 7.09 -26.43
CA ILE A 112 -14.49 8.45 -26.86
C ILE A 112 -15.26 9.47 -26.02
N CYS A 113 -14.54 10.19 -25.18
CA CYS A 113 -15.08 11.20 -24.28
C CYS A 113 -15.35 12.53 -24.99
N ARG A 114 -16.19 13.37 -24.38
CA ARG A 114 -16.57 14.68 -24.95
C ARG A 114 -15.38 15.62 -25.16
N ASP A 115 -14.33 15.50 -24.36
CA ASP A 115 -13.12 16.31 -24.45
C ASP A 115 -12.10 15.79 -25.50
N GLY A 116 -12.44 14.70 -26.21
CA GLY A 116 -11.58 14.04 -27.18
C GLY A 116 -10.64 12.99 -26.59
N SER A 117 -10.68 12.72 -25.28
CA SER A 117 -10.02 11.54 -24.71
C SER A 117 -10.60 10.27 -25.30
N PHE A 118 -9.78 9.26 -25.55
CA PHE A 118 -10.25 7.98 -26.08
C PHE A 118 -9.35 6.83 -25.66
N GLY A 119 -9.88 5.61 -25.72
CA GLY A 119 -9.17 4.46 -25.21
C GLY A 119 -9.98 3.17 -25.24
N TRP A 120 -9.45 2.12 -24.62
CA TRP A 120 -10.18 0.86 -24.42
C TRP A 120 -10.68 0.70 -22.99
N ILE A 121 -11.82 0.04 -22.83
CA ILE A 121 -12.25 -0.55 -21.56
C ILE A 121 -12.15 -2.06 -21.70
N LEU A 122 -11.49 -2.68 -20.73
CA LEU A 122 -11.24 -4.10 -20.68
C LEU A 122 -11.85 -4.69 -19.41
N GLY A 123 -12.56 -5.80 -19.57
CA GLY A 123 -12.80 -6.71 -18.45
C GLY A 123 -11.57 -7.53 -18.20
N SER A 124 -11.32 -7.85 -16.93
CA SER A 124 -10.28 -8.80 -16.56
C SER A 124 -10.80 -9.78 -15.51
N SER A 125 -10.30 -11.02 -15.53
CA SER A 125 -10.62 -12.00 -14.48
C SER A 125 -10.00 -11.66 -13.14
N TRP A 126 -8.92 -10.87 -13.15
CA TRP A 126 -8.11 -10.56 -11.98
C TRP A 126 -8.48 -9.25 -11.27
N SER A 127 -9.39 -8.46 -11.84
CA SER A 127 -9.93 -7.25 -11.20
C SER A 127 -11.45 -7.35 -11.08
N LYS A 128 -11.97 -6.97 -9.91
CA LYS A 128 -13.42 -6.83 -9.70
C LYS A 128 -14.01 -5.66 -10.49
N GLU A 129 -13.16 -4.72 -10.92
CA GLU A 129 -13.54 -3.57 -11.74
C GLU A 129 -12.95 -3.68 -13.15
N ASP A 130 -13.70 -3.19 -14.14
CA ASP A 130 -13.15 -2.98 -15.48
C ASP A 130 -12.00 -1.98 -15.43
N ILE A 131 -11.00 -2.19 -16.28
CA ILE A 131 -9.84 -1.33 -16.39
C ILE A 131 -9.95 -0.56 -17.70
N ALA A 132 -9.61 0.72 -17.66
CA ALA A 132 -9.55 1.53 -18.86
C ALA A 132 -8.11 1.88 -19.21
N VAL A 133 -7.81 1.85 -20.50
CA VAL A 133 -6.54 2.29 -21.07
C VAL A 133 -6.82 3.54 -21.89
N LEU A 134 -6.44 4.69 -21.35
CA LEU A 134 -6.50 5.97 -22.04
C LEU A 134 -5.33 6.08 -23.03
N PHE A 135 -5.62 6.28 -24.30
CA PHE A 135 -4.59 6.47 -25.32
C PHE A 135 -4.07 7.90 -25.31
N SER A 136 -2.76 8.02 -25.51
CA SER A 136 -2.09 9.30 -25.67
C SER A 136 -1.08 9.22 -26.82
N GLU A 137 -0.51 10.38 -27.20
CA GLU A 137 0.55 10.44 -28.20
C GLU A 137 1.87 9.85 -27.69
N GLN A 138 2.09 9.85 -26.37
CA GLN A 138 3.33 9.41 -25.73
C GLN A 138 3.21 7.97 -25.22
N GLU A 139 2.51 7.76 -24.09
CA GLU A 139 2.32 6.46 -23.46
C GLU A 139 0.84 6.24 -23.09
N PRO A 140 0.28 5.03 -23.30
CA PRO A 140 -1.03 4.67 -22.79
C PRO A 140 -1.07 4.77 -21.26
N ARG A 141 -2.19 5.27 -20.72
CA ARG A 141 -2.39 5.41 -19.28
C ARG A 141 -3.46 4.44 -18.82
N ILE A 142 -3.11 3.62 -17.83
CA ILE A 142 -4.05 2.69 -17.21
C ILE A 142 -4.74 3.42 -16.06
N ILE A 143 -6.07 3.45 -16.12
CA ILE A 143 -6.93 4.08 -15.14
C ILE A 143 -8.04 3.11 -14.75
N THR A 144 -8.56 3.29 -13.54
CA THR A 144 -9.71 2.57 -13.01
C THR A 144 -11.00 3.02 -13.70
N ARG A 145 -12.06 2.22 -13.57
CA ARG A 145 -13.39 2.61 -14.04
C ARG A 145 -13.91 3.89 -13.38
N ASN A 146 -13.58 4.11 -12.10
CA ASN A 146 -13.95 5.33 -11.39
C ASN A 146 -13.21 6.55 -11.95
N GLU A 147 -11.89 6.47 -12.16
CA GLU A 147 -11.12 7.53 -12.83
C GLU A 147 -11.66 7.83 -14.23
N LEU A 148 -12.10 6.83 -14.99
CA LEU A 148 -12.74 7.05 -16.29
C LEU A 148 -14.11 7.73 -16.17
N ARG A 149 -14.93 7.33 -15.19
CA ARG A 149 -16.25 7.94 -14.95
C ARG A 149 -16.12 9.41 -14.59
N TYR A 150 -15.10 9.75 -13.83
CA TYR A 150 -14.78 11.11 -13.40
C TYR A 150 -13.54 11.62 -14.14
N LEU A 151 -13.46 11.40 -15.46
CA LEU A 151 -12.29 11.76 -16.26
C LEU A 151 -12.12 13.28 -16.35
N HIS A 152 -11.54 13.84 -15.31
CA HIS A 152 -11.04 15.19 -15.24
C HIS A 152 -9.54 15.12 -15.43
N LYS A 153 -9.03 15.89 -16.40
CA LYS A 153 -7.61 16.01 -16.66
C LYS A 153 -7.14 17.38 -16.26
N LEU A 154 -6.04 17.42 -15.52
CA LEU A 154 -5.34 18.65 -15.22
C LEU A 154 -3.98 18.61 -15.90
N LYS A 155 -3.72 19.60 -16.77
CA LYS A 155 -2.39 19.82 -17.32
C LYS A 155 -1.60 20.72 -16.37
N ASP A 156 -0.54 20.20 -15.80
CA ASP A 156 0.34 20.90 -14.87
C ASP A 156 1.79 20.82 -15.35
N LYS A 157 2.56 21.91 -15.19
CA LYS A 157 3.94 21.95 -15.68
C LYS A 157 4.87 21.00 -14.93
N SER A 158 4.56 20.66 -13.69
CA SER A 158 5.35 19.78 -12.85
C SER A 158 4.96 18.32 -13.03
N PHE A 159 3.67 18.02 -13.23
CA PHE A 159 3.15 16.65 -13.29
C PHE A 159 2.75 16.17 -14.70
N ASP A 160 2.94 17.01 -15.72
CA ASP A 160 2.43 16.84 -17.09
C ASP A 160 0.89 16.76 -17.13
N THR A 161 0.33 15.55 -17.17
CA THR A 161 -1.12 15.34 -17.10
C THR A 161 -1.45 14.55 -15.84
N LEU A 162 -2.43 15.03 -15.08
CA LEU A 162 -3.01 14.36 -13.92
C LEU A 162 -4.46 13.95 -14.23
N ILE A 163 -4.91 12.84 -13.66
CA ILE A 163 -6.27 12.31 -13.79
C ILE A 163 -6.89 12.25 -12.40
N HIS A 164 -8.09 12.81 -12.21
CA HIS A 164 -8.75 12.76 -10.90
C HIS A 164 -9.37 11.38 -10.63
N ASP A 165 -9.23 10.86 -9.41
CA ASP A 165 -9.78 9.55 -9.01
C ASP A 165 -11.29 9.53 -8.76
N GLY A 166 -11.90 10.72 -8.78
CA GLY A 166 -13.32 10.95 -8.47
C GLY A 166 -13.60 11.19 -7.00
N GLU A 167 -12.57 11.10 -6.14
CA GLU A 167 -12.68 11.26 -4.70
C GLU A 167 -11.80 12.42 -4.21
N LYS A 168 -10.49 12.19 -4.06
CA LYS A 168 -9.60 13.06 -3.26
C LYS A 168 -8.25 13.32 -3.91
N TYR A 169 -7.91 12.63 -4.99
CA TYR A 169 -6.56 12.68 -5.53
C TYR A 169 -6.56 12.90 -7.05
N TRP A 170 -5.63 13.76 -7.46
CA TRP A 170 -5.08 13.81 -8.80
C TRP A 170 -3.98 12.76 -8.92
N THR A 171 -4.04 11.89 -9.92
CA THR A 171 -3.13 10.76 -10.09
C THR A 171 -2.32 10.85 -11.38
N THR A 172 -1.08 10.40 -11.32
CA THR A 172 -0.24 10.12 -12.50
C THR A 172 0.69 8.95 -12.21
N TRP A 173 1.43 8.53 -13.22
CA TRP A 173 2.39 7.44 -13.14
C TRP A 173 3.80 7.97 -13.38
N ASP A 174 4.74 7.47 -12.58
CA ASP A 174 6.17 7.67 -12.79
C ASP A 174 6.89 6.32 -12.80
N LYS A 175 8.01 6.25 -13.51
CA LYS A 175 8.91 5.08 -13.52
C LYS A 175 10.19 5.46 -12.80
N MET A 176 10.50 4.71 -11.74
CA MET A 176 11.58 5.07 -10.84
C MET A 176 12.59 3.93 -10.71
N PRO A 177 13.91 4.22 -10.80
CA PRO A 177 14.92 3.21 -10.56
C PRO A 177 14.93 2.83 -9.08
N PHE A 178 14.78 1.55 -8.80
CA PHE A 178 14.77 0.95 -7.48
C PHE A 178 15.62 -0.32 -7.51
N TYR A 179 16.76 -0.33 -6.80
CA TYR A 179 17.71 -1.44 -6.77
C TYR A 179 18.03 -2.06 -8.15
N ASP A 180 18.40 -1.22 -9.11
CA ASP A 180 18.71 -1.59 -10.51
C ASP A 180 17.49 -1.99 -11.39
N GLU A 181 16.27 -1.95 -10.87
CA GLU A 181 15.03 -2.20 -11.62
C GLU A 181 14.22 -0.90 -11.81
N LEU A 182 13.48 -0.76 -12.91
CA LEU A 182 12.50 0.32 -13.04
C LEU A 182 11.17 -0.15 -12.44
N VAL A 183 10.71 0.56 -11.41
CA VAL A 183 9.46 0.28 -10.72
C VAL A 183 8.45 1.37 -11.07
N ASN A 184 7.24 0.95 -11.44
CA ASN A 184 6.11 1.85 -11.60
C ASN A 184 5.66 2.36 -10.23
N ILE A 185 5.54 3.69 -10.09
CA ILE A 185 5.03 4.34 -8.90
C ILE A 185 3.85 5.21 -9.30
N ARG A 186 2.73 5.07 -8.58
CA ARG A 186 1.58 5.95 -8.72
C ARG A 186 1.80 7.20 -7.88
N VAL A 187 1.74 8.37 -8.49
CA VAL A 187 1.80 9.65 -7.77
C VAL A 187 0.37 10.10 -7.50
N GLU A 188 0.04 10.36 -6.23
CA GLU A 188 -1.26 10.78 -5.73
C GLU A 188 -1.11 12.17 -5.10
N VAL A 189 -1.71 13.19 -5.71
CA VAL A 189 -1.66 14.58 -5.26
C VAL A 189 -3.05 14.97 -4.75
N GLU A 190 -3.16 15.30 -3.47
CA GLU A 190 -4.44 15.61 -2.84
C GLU A 190 -5.11 16.84 -3.49
N GLY A 191 -6.37 16.72 -3.89
CA GLY A 191 -7.11 17.80 -4.52
C GLY A 191 -8.53 17.39 -4.85
N SER A 192 -9.34 18.37 -5.25
CA SER A 192 -10.66 18.11 -5.83
C SER A 192 -10.63 18.45 -7.32
N VAL A 193 -11.67 18.05 -8.06
CA VAL A 193 -11.82 18.41 -9.48
C VAL A 193 -11.78 19.92 -9.71
N ASP A 194 -12.37 20.69 -8.78
CA ASP A 194 -12.43 22.15 -8.85
C ASP A 194 -11.13 22.83 -8.39
N GLU A 195 -10.27 22.09 -7.68
CA GLU A 195 -9.01 22.58 -7.14
C GLU A 195 -7.84 21.97 -7.93
N GLY A 196 -7.14 22.82 -8.70
CA GLY A 196 -5.88 22.42 -9.31
C GLY A 196 -4.78 22.15 -8.29
N VAL A 197 -3.62 21.71 -8.78
CA VAL A 197 -2.42 21.54 -7.94
C VAL A 197 -1.90 22.91 -7.48
N ASN A 198 -1.63 23.03 -6.18
CA ASN A 198 -1.16 24.27 -5.59
C ASN A 198 0.39 24.40 -5.61
N VAL A 199 0.88 25.60 -5.27
CA VAL A 199 2.33 25.91 -5.29
C VAL A 199 3.12 25.06 -4.29
N ALA A 200 2.55 24.69 -3.14
CA ALA A 200 3.22 23.87 -2.15
C ALA A 200 3.44 22.45 -2.68
N GLN A 201 2.43 21.87 -3.33
CA GLN A 201 2.50 20.56 -3.97
C GLN A 201 3.49 20.53 -5.13
N GLN A 202 3.50 21.56 -5.99
CA GLN A 202 4.48 21.69 -7.07
C GLN A 202 5.92 21.74 -6.52
N LYS A 203 6.15 22.50 -5.45
CA LYS A 203 7.46 22.55 -4.78
C LYS A 203 7.85 21.22 -4.16
N ALA A 204 6.91 20.56 -3.49
CA ALA A 204 7.11 19.26 -2.87
C ALA A 204 7.53 18.21 -3.91
N TYR A 205 6.85 18.16 -5.05
CA TYR A 205 7.21 17.23 -6.11
C TYR A 205 8.55 17.56 -6.77
N ALA A 206 8.85 18.85 -7.00
CA ALA A 206 10.16 19.25 -7.49
C ALA A 206 11.29 18.85 -6.52
N GLN A 207 11.09 19.04 -5.21
CA GLN A 207 12.02 18.62 -4.18
C GLN A 207 12.16 17.10 -4.11
N TYR A 208 11.06 16.38 -4.24
CA TYR A 208 11.05 14.92 -4.34
C TYR A 208 11.92 14.44 -5.50
N LEU A 209 11.71 14.98 -6.71
CA LEU A 209 12.48 14.59 -7.89
C LEU A 209 13.99 14.85 -7.74
N LEU A 210 14.37 15.91 -7.02
CA LEU A 210 15.76 16.23 -6.71
C LEU A 210 16.38 15.24 -5.70
N ASN A 211 15.61 14.82 -4.70
CA ASN A 211 16.10 14.05 -3.56
C ASN A 211 15.76 12.55 -3.59
N LYS A 212 15.03 12.07 -4.61
CA LYS A 212 14.52 10.69 -4.67
C LYS A 212 15.57 9.62 -4.40
N ASN A 213 16.76 9.73 -4.99
CA ASN A 213 17.83 8.74 -4.82
C ASN A 213 18.37 8.71 -3.38
N GLU A 214 18.44 9.89 -2.75
CA GLU A 214 18.84 10.04 -1.35
C GLU A 214 17.77 9.44 -0.42
N TYR A 215 16.49 9.66 -0.70
CA TYR A 215 15.38 9.03 0.04
C TYR A 215 15.40 7.51 -0.07
N LEU A 216 15.65 6.99 -1.29
CA LEU A 216 15.77 5.57 -1.53
C LEU A 216 16.91 4.97 -0.72
N LYS A 217 18.09 5.58 -0.78
CA LYS A 217 19.25 5.15 0.00
C LYS A 217 18.95 5.14 1.50
N ARG A 218 18.33 6.19 2.02
CA ARG A 218 17.97 6.26 3.46
C ARG A 218 16.97 5.19 3.86
N LEU A 219 15.98 4.90 3.00
CA LEU A 219 15.04 3.81 3.22
C LEU A 219 15.77 2.45 3.23
N SER A 220 16.68 2.21 2.28
CA SER A 220 17.53 1.02 2.23
C SER A 220 18.36 0.87 3.51
N ASP A 221 19.06 1.93 3.92
CA ASP A 221 19.89 1.95 5.12
C ASP A 221 19.07 1.71 6.39
N TYR A 222 17.83 2.21 6.42
CA TYR A 222 16.90 1.98 7.54
C TYR A 222 16.40 0.52 7.58
N MET A 223 16.11 -0.06 6.43
CA MET A 223 15.54 -1.42 6.32
C MET A 223 16.58 -2.54 6.37
N LEU A 224 17.84 -2.26 6.05
CA LEU A 224 18.88 -3.27 6.02
C LEU A 224 19.09 -3.96 7.39
N PRO A 225 19.12 -3.24 8.54
CA PRO A 225 19.15 -3.87 9.86
C PRO A 225 17.92 -4.74 10.14
N VAL A 226 16.74 -4.35 9.67
CA VAL A 226 15.50 -5.12 9.81
C VAL A 226 15.62 -6.43 9.06
N TYR A 227 16.06 -6.35 7.81
CA TYR A 227 16.23 -7.50 6.93
C TYR A 227 17.29 -8.49 7.43
N LEU A 228 18.42 -7.99 7.95
CA LEU A 228 19.50 -8.83 8.47
C LEU A 228 19.27 -9.24 9.93
N GLY A 229 18.21 -8.75 10.59
CA GLY A 229 18.00 -8.96 12.03
C GLY A 229 19.06 -8.33 12.94
N SER A 230 20.04 -7.60 12.39
CA SER A 230 21.16 -7.04 13.13
C SER A 230 21.73 -5.79 12.48
N ARG A 231 21.91 -4.74 13.29
CA ARG A 231 22.59 -3.50 12.87
C ARG A 231 24.07 -3.73 12.58
N SER A 232 24.73 -4.57 13.35
CA SER A 232 26.16 -4.85 13.16
C SER A 232 26.42 -5.58 11.84
N GLU A 233 25.50 -6.45 11.41
CA GLU A 233 25.57 -7.11 10.10
C GLU A 233 25.28 -6.15 8.97
N ALA A 234 24.28 -5.27 9.12
CA ALA A 234 24.01 -4.20 8.17
C ALA A 234 25.23 -3.29 7.97
N GLU A 235 25.92 -2.90 9.06
CA GLU A 235 27.12 -2.08 8.99
C GLU A 235 28.28 -2.79 8.27
N LYS A 236 28.47 -4.11 8.48
CA LYS A 236 29.46 -4.91 7.74
C LYS A 236 29.16 -4.96 6.25
N VAL A 237 27.89 -5.19 5.92
CA VAL A 237 27.41 -5.23 4.54
C VAL A 237 27.61 -3.89 3.85
N ILE A 238 27.21 -2.78 4.46
CA ILE A 238 27.42 -1.43 3.94
C ILE A 238 28.92 -1.15 3.75
N ALA A 239 29.74 -1.48 4.75
CA ALA A 239 31.20 -1.28 4.70
C ALA A 239 31.87 -2.12 3.61
N SER A 240 31.34 -3.30 3.30
CA SER A 240 31.86 -4.18 2.23
C SER A 240 31.52 -3.68 0.81
N GLY A 241 30.61 -2.71 0.68
CA GLY A 241 30.10 -2.25 -0.62
C GLY A 241 29.24 -3.29 -1.35
N GLN A 242 28.85 -4.38 -0.66
CA GLN A 242 27.96 -5.38 -1.20
C GLN A 242 26.59 -4.74 -1.46
N LYS A 243 26.11 -4.81 -2.72
CA LYS A 243 24.74 -4.44 -3.04
C LYS A 243 23.81 -5.42 -2.33
N VAL A 244 23.00 -4.92 -1.41
CA VAL A 244 21.88 -5.70 -0.85
C VAL A 244 20.61 -5.19 -1.48
N GLY A 245 20.02 -6.02 -2.32
CA GLY A 245 18.65 -5.83 -2.78
C GLY A 245 17.72 -6.16 -1.63
N VAL A 246 17.51 -5.21 -0.71
CA VAL A 246 16.44 -5.30 0.29
C VAL A 246 15.12 -5.04 -0.46
N LYS A 247 14.72 -6.00 -1.29
CA LYS A 247 13.46 -5.99 -2.07
C LYS A 247 12.23 -6.10 -1.19
N THR A 248 12.43 -6.21 0.12
CA THR A 248 11.38 -6.46 1.07
C THR A 248 10.50 -5.26 1.35
N ILE A 249 10.89 -4.04 0.95
CA ILE A 249 10.02 -2.87 0.91
C ILE A 249 10.04 -2.25 -0.50
N LEU A 250 8.88 -2.07 -1.10
CA LEU A 250 8.74 -1.56 -2.47
C LEU A 250 7.82 -0.33 -2.47
N PRO A 251 8.31 0.87 -2.77
CA PRO A 251 7.46 2.03 -2.98
C PRO A 251 6.46 1.75 -4.11
N LYS A 252 5.16 1.89 -3.81
CA LYS A 252 4.07 1.69 -4.77
C LYS A 252 3.37 3.00 -5.10
N ARG A 253 3.22 3.86 -4.11
CA ARG A 253 2.54 5.16 -4.23
C ARG A 253 3.41 6.27 -3.62
N LEU A 254 3.44 7.44 -4.25
CA LEU A 254 3.91 8.70 -3.67
C LEU A 254 2.68 9.55 -3.38
N VAL A 255 2.45 9.91 -2.13
CA VAL A 255 1.35 10.78 -1.72
C VAL A 255 1.89 12.18 -1.44
N ILE A 256 1.22 13.21 -1.95
CA ILE A 256 1.53 14.63 -1.71
C ILE A 256 0.26 15.35 -1.22
N ASP A 257 0.27 15.86 0.01
CA ASP A 257 -0.87 16.54 0.62
C ASP A 257 -0.99 18.01 0.18
N LYS A 258 -2.07 18.69 0.58
CA LYS A 258 -2.29 20.11 0.22
C LYS A 258 -1.23 21.06 0.79
N LYS A 259 -0.59 20.72 1.92
CA LYS A 259 0.50 21.50 2.52
C LYS A 259 1.87 21.23 1.88
N GLY A 260 1.96 20.29 0.95
CA GLY A 260 3.21 19.90 0.30
C GLY A 260 4.07 18.97 1.16
N ASN A 261 3.50 18.30 2.16
CA ASN A 261 4.14 17.14 2.76
C ASN A 261 4.00 15.95 1.81
N TYR A 262 4.98 15.05 1.81
CA TYR A 262 4.94 13.90 0.94
C TYR A 262 5.60 12.66 1.57
N GLY A 263 5.13 11.50 1.14
CA GLY A 263 5.61 10.21 1.61
C GLY A 263 5.33 9.08 0.64
N TRP A 264 6.03 7.97 0.81
CA TRP A 264 5.71 6.75 0.08
C TRP A 264 4.74 5.88 0.85
N ILE A 265 3.82 5.24 0.12
CA ILE A 265 3.20 4.01 0.61
C ILE A 265 3.93 2.85 -0.04
N CYS A 266 4.51 2.01 0.80
CA CYS A 266 5.34 0.90 0.40
C CYS A 266 4.64 -0.43 0.71
N TYR A 267 4.81 -1.40 -0.19
CA TYR A 267 4.44 -2.80 0.07
C TYR A 267 5.59 -3.51 0.78
N THR A 268 5.28 -4.31 1.80
CA THR A 268 6.23 -5.10 2.55
C THR A 268 6.05 -6.59 2.27
N GLN A 269 7.10 -7.24 1.78
CA GLN A 269 7.04 -8.65 1.34
C GLN A 269 7.02 -9.67 2.48
N TRP A 270 7.41 -9.29 3.70
CA TRP A 270 7.51 -10.25 4.82
C TRP A 270 6.17 -10.47 5.55
N ASP A 271 5.21 -9.55 5.41
CA ASP A 271 3.90 -9.60 6.07
C ASP A 271 2.74 -9.26 5.14
N ASP A 272 3.00 -9.18 3.82
CA ASP A 272 2.05 -8.86 2.77
C ASP A 272 1.14 -7.66 3.10
N SER A 273 1.77 -6.60 3.62
CA SER A 273 1.11 -5.40 4.12
C SER A 273 1.62 -4.11 3.49
N TYR A 274 0.95 -3.01 3.82
CA TYR A 274 1.31 -1.67 3.37
C TYR A 274 1.71 -0.80 4.54
N VAL A 275 2.84 -0.11 4.38
CA VAL A 275 3.36 0.85 5.36
C VAL A 275 3.53 2.23 4.73
N GLY A 276 3.25 3.27 5.52
CA GLY A 276 3.57 4.64 5.19
C GLY A 276 5.02 4.97 5.55
N VAL A 277 5.71 5.66 4.64
CA VAL A 277 7.09 6.12 4.82
C VAL A 277 7.10 7.62 4.57
N LEU A 278 7.15 8.41 5.63
CA LEU A 278 7.25 9.87 5.51
C LEU A 278 8.64 10.24 5.03
N LEU A 279 8.70 11.02 3.95
CA LEU A 279 9.94 11.52 3.38
C LEU A 279 10.23 12.89 3.98
N SER A 280 11.27 12.96 4.81
CA SER A 280 11.75 14.22 5.39
C SER A 280 13.25 14.40 5.16
N GLU A 281 13.72 15.65 5.23
CA GLU A 281 15.13 15.99 5.05
C GLU A 281 16.04 15.40 6.13
N GLU A 282 15.52 15.12 7.32
CA GLU A 282 16.33 14.70 8.47
C GLU A 282 16.30 13.18 8.70
N LYS A 283 15.13 12.55 8.68
CA LYS A 283 14.96 11.11 8.98
C LYS A 283 13.77 10.49 8.25
N ILE A 284 13.90 9.21 7.89
CA ILE A 284 12.76 8.38 7.44
C ILE A 284 11.92 8.00 8.67
N GLN A 285 10.60 8.12 8.55
CA GLN A 285 9.65 7.66 9.57
C GLN A 285 8.70 6.65 8.93
N ILE A 286 8.58 5.47 9.55
CA ILE A 286 7.60 4.45 9.16
C ILE A 286 6.33 4.66 10.01
N MET A 287 5.17 4.49 9.41
CA MET A 287 3.85 4.64 10.02
C MET A 287 2.85 3.73 9.28
N THR A 288 1.59 3.67 9.71
CA THR A 288 0.55 2.97 8.96
C THR A 288 0.20 3.74 7.67
N GLU A 289 -0.39 3.06 6.68
CA GLU A 289 -0.91 3.74 5.47
C GLU A 289 -1.89 4.87 5.83
N ASN A 290 -2.83 4.60 6.75
CA ASN A 290 -3.84 5.58 7.16
C ASN A 290 -3.19 6.79 7.82
N GLN A 291 -2.19 6.59 8.68
CA GLN A 291 -1.47 7.69 9.32
C GLN A 291 -0.80 8.60 8.30
N LEU A 292 -0.20 8.04 7.24
CA LEU A 292 0.41 8.85 6.19
C LEU A 292 -0.64 9.62 5.38
N ARG A 293 -1.78 8.98 5.08
CA ARG A 293 -2.89 9.62 4.33
C ARG A 293 -3.61 10.70 5.14
N GLU A 294 -3.64 10.57 6.45
CA GLU A 294 -4.33 11.50 7.36
C GLU A 294 -3.39 12.45 8.09
N PHE A 295 -2.15 12.59 7.63
CA PHE A 295 -1.09 13.35 8.29
C PHE A 295 -1.50 14.77 8.70
N GLU A 296 -2.34 15.44 7.90
CA GLU A 296 -2.84 16.78 8.22
C GLU A 296 -3.79 16.86 9.43
N LYS A 297 -4.47 15.75 9.76
CA LYS A 297 -5.41 15.66 10.89
C LYS A 297 -4.74 15.30 12.20
N GLN A 298 -3.45 14.95 12.16
CA GLN A 298 -2.72 14.47 13.32
C GLN A 298 -1.94 15.60 13.97
N GLU A 299 -2.13 15.76 15.28
CA GLU A 299 -1.33 16.69 16.08
C GLU A 299 0.09 16.12 16.20
N LYS A 300 1.09 16.87 15.71
CA LYS A 300 2.50 16.51 15.85
C LYS A 300 2.97 16.93 17.23
N VAL A 301 3.12 15.97 18.14
CA VAL A 301 3.81 16.22 19.40
C VAL A 301 5.27 15.83 19.22
N LYS A 302 6.14 16.84 19.14
CA LYS A 302 7.58 16.65 19.16
C LYS A 302 7.99 16.39 20.61
N ASP A 303 8.44 15.19 20.90
CA ASP A 303 8.92 14.78 22.21
C ASP A 303 10.41 14.45 22.14
N GLU A 304 11.18 15.00 23.09
CA GLU A 304 12.65 14.89 23.12
C GLU A 304 13.13 13.45 23.36
N LEU A 305 12.32 12.60 23.98
CA LEU A 305 12.61 11.18 24.24
C LEU A 305 12.02 10.25 23.18
N PHE A 306 10.91 10.64 22.55
CA PHE A 306 10.12 9.75 21.69
C PHE A 306 10.12 10.11 20.19
N GLY A 307 10.71 11.25 19.80
CA GLY A 307 10.68 11.72 18.41
C GLY A 307 9.35 12.40 18.10
N TYR A 308 8.60 11.91 17.11
CA TYR A 308 7.26 12.40 16.80
C TYR A 308 6.23 11.38 17.27
N LEU A 309 5.29 11.82 18.11
CA LEU A 309 4.11 11.07 18.48
C LEU A 309 2.95 11.49 17.58
N PHE A 310 2.23 10.52 17.02
CA PHE A 310 1.05 10.76 16.20
C PHE A 310 -0.19 10.48 17.03
N ARG A 311 -1.00 11.52 17.28
CA ARG A 311 -2.27 11.39 18.00
C ARG A 311 -3.37 11.01 17.02
N GLU A 312 -3.85 9.78 17.09
CA GLU A 312 -5.03 9.32 16.34
C GLU A 312 -6.28 9.45 17.24
N PHE A 313 -7.25 10.28 16.86
CA PHE A 313 -8.50 10.44 17.62
C PHE A 313 -9.52 9.41 17.14
N HIS A 314 -9.69 8.32 17.89
CA HIS A 314 -10.88 7.49 17.76
C HIS A 314 -11.97 8.06 18.66
N GLY A 315 -13.22 8.12 18.17
CA GLY A 315 -14.37 8.83 18.76
C GLY A 315 -14.85 8.42 20.17
N TRP A 316 -13.99 7.78 20.96
CA TRP A 316 -14.21 7.31 22.33
C TRP A 316 -13.09 7.76 23.30
N GLY A 317 -12.31 8.80 22.98
CA GLY A 317 -11.24 9.32 23.85
C GLY A 317 -9.98 8.43 23.90
N LYS A 318 -9.79 7.54 22.91
CA LYS A 318 -8.63 6.63 22.84
C LYS A 318 -7.50 7.26 22.03
N THR A 319 -6.30 7.26 22.59
CA THR A 319 -5.07 7.69 21.90
C THR A 319 -4.17 6.46 21.67
N GLU A 320 -3.83 6.17 20.41
CA GLU A 320 -2.85 5.13 20.07
C GLU A 320 -1.51 5.77 19.71
N PHE A 321 -0.42 5.24 20.29
CA PHE A 321 0.94 5.60 19.93
C PHE A 321 1.63 4.38 19.29
N VAL A 322 2.27 4.54 18.15
CA VAL A 322 3.02 3.47 17.48
C VAL A 322 4.51 3.75 17.59
N ARG A 323 5.28 2.80 18.14
CA ARG A 323 6.75 2.90 18.22
C ARG A 323 7.41 1.69 17.57
N PHE A 324 8.46 1.96 16.79
CA PHE A 324 9.35 0.93 16.25
C PHE A 324 10.55 0.79 17.19
N PHE A 325 10.77 -0.41 17.75
CA PHE A 325 11.94 -0.68 18.58
C PHE A 325 13.21 -0.83 17.72
N LYS A 326 14.35 -0.48 18.31
CA LYS A 326 15.68 -0.68 17.74
C LYS A 326 16.46 -1.60 18.67
N GLY A 327 16.58 -2.88 18.32
CA GLY A 327 17.27 -3.92 19.12
C GLY A 327 17.31 -5.27 18.40
N GLU A 328 18.04 -6.24 18.97
CA GLU A 328 18.27 -7.60 18.43
C GLU A 328 17.01 -8.50 18.40
N VAL A 329 15.91 -8.05 19.01
CA VAL A 329 14.60 -8.65 18.83
C VAL A 329 13.93 -7.91 17.67
N GLN A 330 13.51 -8.68 16.67
CA GLN A 330 12.75 -8.27 15.48
C GLN A 330 11.98 -6.95 15.66
N THR A 331 12.06 -6.07 14.65
CA THR A 331 11.22 -4.87 14.58
C THR A 331 9.74 -5.26 14.48
N LEU A 332 9.12 -5.52 15.62
CA LEU A 332 7.67 -5.63 15.71
C LEU A 332 7.09 -4.22 15.88
N PRO A 333 6.01 -3.88 15.15
CA PRO A 333 5.27 -2.66 15.41
C PRO A 333 4.61 -2.76 16.78
N LEU A 334 5.15 -2.06 17.78
CA LEU A 334 4.50 -2.01 19.09
C LEU A 334 3.42 -0.93 19.05
N ARG A 335 2.14 -1.36 19.14
CA ARG A 335 1.02 -0.45 19.41
C ARG A 335 0.90 -0.25 20.91
N ILE A 336 1.07 0.99 21.35
CA ILE A 336 0.87 1.40 22.74
C ILE A 336 -0.52 2.03 22.82
N ARG A 337 -1.40 1.45 23.63
CA ARG A 337 -2.71 2.02 23.96
C ARG A 337 -2.63 2.64 25.35
N THR A 338 -2.96 3.93 25.43
CA THR A 338 -3.24 4.59 26.71
C THR A 338 -4.73 4.88 26.79
N TYR A 339 -5.33 4.60 27.95
CA TYR A 339 -6.75 4.81 28.19
C TYR A 339 -7.11 6.25 28.59
N ASP A 340 -6.12 7.10 28.82
CA ASP A 340 -6.29 8.51 29.16
C ASP A 340 -5.86 9.43 28.02
N GLU A 341 -6.58 10.55 27.87
CA GLU A 341 -6.28 11.61 26.88
C GLU A 341 -4.97 12.36 27.20
N ASP A 342 -4.53 12.30 28.46
CA ASP A 342 -3.30 12.89 28.98
C ASP A 342 -2.45 11.85 29.72
N VAL A 343 -1.32 11.45 29.13
CA VAL A 343 -0.37 10.54 29.79
C VAL A 343 0.24 11.23 31.00
N ASN A 344 -0.09 10.76 32.20
CA ASN A 344 0.35 11.37 33.45
C ASN A 344 1.85 11.07 33.73
N GLY A 345 2.44 11.80 34.70
CA GLY A 345 3.86 11.66 35.02
C GLY A 345 4.27 10.26 35.48
N GLU A 346 3.36 9.51 36.09
CA GLU A 346 3.61 8.16 36.60
C GLU A 346 3.63 7.13 35.46
N GLN A 347 2.70 7.25 34.50
CA GLN A 347 2.69 6.43 33.28
C GLN A 347 3.97 6.65 32.45
N LYS A 348 4.44 7.90 32.35
CA LYS A 348 5.72 8.22 31.71
C LYS A 348 6.90 7.59 32.45
N ALA A 349 6.90 7.60 33.78
CA ALA A 349 7.95 7.02 34.60
C ALA A 349 7.98 5.48 34.52
N ALA A 350 6.82 4.83 34.55
CA ALA A 350 6.70 3.38 34.39
C ALA A 350 7.19 2.94 33.00
N TYR A 351 6.82 3.67 31.95
CA TYR A 351 7.34 3.40 30.60
C TYR A 351 8.85 3.61 30.51
N ALA A 352 9.38 4.70 31.08
CA ALA A 352 10.83 4.94 31.14
C ALA A 352 11.58 3.87 31.94
N ALA A 353 10.96 3.30 32.98
CA ALA A 353 11.49 2.16 33.70
C ALA A 353 11.49 0.89 32.85
N TYR A 354 10.41 0.63 32.10
CA TYR A 354 10.34 -0.47 31.16
C TYR A 354 11.43 -0.38 30.07
N LEU A 355 11.68 0.81 29.52
CA LEU A 355 12.72 1.02 28.51
C LEU A 355 14.15 0.80 29.03
N LYS A 356 14.36 0.79 30.36
CA LYS A 356 15.66 0.47 30.96
C LYS A 356 15.91 -1.04 31.05
N HIS A 357 14.91 -1.86 30.80
CA HIS A 357 15.08 -3.30 30.67
C HIS A 357 15.76 -3.62 29.34
N ASP A 358 16.94 -4.24 29.42
CA ASP A 358 17.71 -4.73 28.27
C ASP A 358 17.36 -6.19 27.95
N ALA A 359 18.10 -6.82 27.05
CA ALA A 359 17.90 -8.24 26.68
C ALA A 359 17.89 -9.19 27.90
N SER A 360 18.54 -8.83 29.01
CA SER A 360 18.58 -9.65 30.23
C SER A 360 17.22 -9.76 30.93
N PHE A 361 16.32 -8.78 30.75
CA PHE A 361 14.96 -8.87 31.25
C PHE A 361 14.20 -10.00 30.57
N TRP A 362 14.28 -10.07 29.24
CA TRP A 362 13.63 -11.12 28.45
C TRP A 362 14.22 -12.48 28.76
N ASP A 363 15.54 -12.58 28.92
CA ASP A 363 16.20 -13.82 29.36
C ASP A 363 15.76 -14.29 30.75
N GLY A 364 15.41 -13.35 31.64
CA GLY A 364 14.92 -13.64 32.99
C GLY A 364 13.50 -14.19 33.02
N ILE A 365 12.65 -13.86 32.05
CA ILE A 365 11.24 -14.29 32.00
C ILE A 365 10.96 -15.40 30.99
N LYS A 366 11.93 -15.77 30.14
CA LYS A 366 11.81 -16.87 29.15
C LYS A 366 11.35 -18.19 29.79
N ASP A 367 11.92 -18.54 30.94
CA ASP A 367 11.59 -19.78 31.63
C ASP A 367 10.16 -19.74 32.21
N GLU A 368 9.70 -18.58 32.70
CA GLU A 368 8.31 -18.39 33.15
C GLU A 368 7.33 -18.44 31.97
N LEU A 369 7.63 -17.75 30.87
CA LEU A 369 6.81 -17.77 29.65
C LEU A 369 6.73 -19.17 29.04
N LEU A 370 7.84 -19.93 29.03
CA LEU A 370 7.86 -21.32 28.58
C LEU A 370 7.04 -22.22 29.49
N ALA A 371 7.17 -22.07 30.80
CA ALA A 371 6.35 -22.83 31.75
C ALA A 371 4.85 -22.57 31.52
N TYR A 372 4.45 -21.31 31.35
CA TYR A 372 3.06 -20.95 31.04
C TYR A 372 2.60 -21.49 29.69
N TYR A 373 3.42 -21.33 28.64
CA TYR A 373 3.09 -21.85 27.31
C TYR A 373 2.86 -23.37 27.37
N LEU A 374 3.74 -24.11 28.05
CA LEU A 374 3.63 -25.56 28.20
C LEU A 374 2.44 -26.00 29.06
N GLU A 375 2.12 -25.26 30.13
CA GLU A 375 0.95 -25.50 30.99
C GLU A 375 -0.35 -25.28 30.21
N PHE A 376 -0.42 -24.21 29.41
CA PHE A 376 -1.55 -23.92 28.53
C PHE A 376 -1.69 -24.95 27.39
N TYR A 377 -0.55 -25.50 26.91
CA TYR A 377 -0.52 -26.50 25.84
C TYR A 377 -1.03 -27.88 26.29
N ASP A 378 -0.85 -28.24 27.57
CA ASP A 378 -1.30 -29.53 28.12
C ASP A 378 -2.82 -29.68 28.11
N ASP A 379 -3.57 -28.58 28.14
CA ASP A 379 -5.04 -28.59 28.05
C ASP A 379 -5.57 -28.73 26.60
N PHE A 380 -4.71 -28.59 25.58
CA PHE A 380 -5.13 -28.46 24.17
C PHE A 380 -4.71 -29.61 23.24
N GLU A 381 -3.93 -30.60 23.71
CA GLU A 381 -3.51 -31.77 22.90
C GLU A 381 -4.70 -32.58 22.34
N GLU A 382 -5.92 -32.42 22.88
CA GLU A 382 -7.12 -33.10 22.39
C GLU A 382 -7.80 -32.43 21.18
N TYR A 383 -7.48 -31.18 20.81
CA TYR A 383 -8.36 -30.38 19.94
C TYR A 383 -7.80 -29.90 18.59
N LEU A 384 -6.51 -30.02 18.29
CA LEU A 384 -5.94 -29.37 17.10
C LEU A 384 -5.02 -30.27 16.25
N ASP A 385 -5.30 -30.30 14.95
CA ASP A 385 -4.46 -30.88 13.89
C ASP A 385 -3.46 -29.80 13.43
N MET A 386 -2.35 -29.65 14.15
CA MET A 386 -1.36 -28.57 13.95
C MET A 386 -0.17 -29.00 13.07
N PRO A 387 0.48 -28.08 12.34
CA PRO A 387 1.69 -28.35 11.56
C PRO A 387 2.85 -28.86 12.44
N ASP A 388 3.63 -29.83 11.94
CA ASP A 388 4.74 -30.52 12.64
C ASP A 388 5.78 -29.59 13.32
N THR A 389 5.88 -28.34 12.88
CA THR A 389 6.81 -27.32 13.39
C THR A 389 6.44 -26.74 14.76
N LEU A 390 5.19 -26.87 15.22
CA LEU A 390 4.68 -26.27 16.46
C LEU A 390 4.35 -27.30 17.55
N THR A 391 4.81 -28.55 17.41
CA THR A 391 4.58 -29.60 18.42
C THR A 391 5.36 -29.32 19.71
N LYS A 392 4.85 -29.79 20.86
CA LYS A 392 5.50 -29.70 22.19
C LYS A 392 6.96 -30.17 22.21
N LYS A 393 7.38 -31.01 21.24
CA LYS A 393 8.76 -31.49 21.06
C LYS A 393 9.72 -30.45 20.47
N ASN A 394 9.22 -29.42 19.78
CA ASN A 394 10.03 -28.45 19.05
C ASN A 394 10.05 -27.06 19.71
N VAL A 395 9.28 -26.84 20.79
CA VAL A 395 9.30 -25.60 21.59
C VAL A 395 10.34 -25.72 22.70
N ASN A 396 11.28 -24.77 22.75
CA ASN A 396 12.34 -24.68 23.75
C ASN A 396 12.47 -23.24 24.27
N ARG A 397 13.36 -23.07 25.26
CA ARG A 397 13.65 -21.78 25.90
C ARG A 397 14.02 -20.67 24.90
N ASP A 398 14.69 -21.03 23.82
CA ASP A 398 15.26 -20.07 22.88
C ASP A 398 14.24 -19.61 21.83
N ASN A 399 13.15 -20.37 21.62
CA ASN A 399 12.13 -20.04 20.61
C ASN A 399 10.75 -19.66 21.19
N VAL A 400 10.49 -19.78 22.49
CA VAL A 400 9.17 -19.45 23.06
C VAL A 400 8.78 -17.97 22.88
N VAL A 401 9.76 -17.06 22.97
CA VAL A 401 9.55 -15.61 22.77
C VAL A 401 9.29 -15.28 21.29
N SER A 402 9.80 -16.10 20.38
CA SER A 402 9.48 -15.98 18.94
C SER A 402 8.14 -16.60 18.57
N ILE A 403 7.57 -17.47 19.41
CA ILE A 403 6.24 -18.09 19.20
C ILE A 403 5.14 -17.19 19.77
N LEU A 404 5.39 -16.55 20.92
CA LEU A 404 4.50 -15.57 21.50
C LEU A 404 4.66 -14.22 20.79
N THR A 405 3.71 -13.90 19.91
CA THR A 405 3.72 -12.58 19.24
C THR A 405 3.18 -11.55 20.22
N PHE A 406 4.08 -10.80 20.84
CA PHE A 406 3.73 -9.68 21.69
C PHE A 406 3.25 -8.50 20.82
N THR A 407 1.94 -8.33 20.68
CA THR A 407 1.35 -7.39 19.71
C THR A 407 1.02 -6.02 20.28
N LYS A 408 0.68 -5.94 21.58
CA LYS A 408 0.24 -4.68 22.20
C LYS A 408 0.78 -4.50 23.61
N LEU A 409 1.24 -3.29 23.91
CA LEU A 409 1.61 -2.87 25.26
C LEU A 409 0.51 -1.97 25.83
N PHE A 410 0.01 -2.32 26.99
CA PHE A 410 -0.96 -1.56 27.76
C PHE A 410 -0.28 -0.93 28.96
N ILE A 411 -0.54 0.36 29.17
CA ILE A 411 -0.16 1.06 30.40
C ILE A 411 -1.45 1.53 31.06
N GLY A 412 -1.79 0.94 32.20
CA GLY A 412 -2.96 1.30 32.98
C GLY A 412 -2.90 2.74 33.48
N SER A 413 -4.05 3.28 33.90
CA SER A 413 -4.14 4.59 34.55
C SER A 413 -3.31 4.67 35.85
N ASP A 414 -3.06 3.52 36.48
CA ASP A 414 -2.19 3.35 37.65
C ASP A 414 -0.73 2.98 37.29
N ALA A 415 -0.34 3.21 36.04
CA ALA A 415 1.01 2.97 35.52
C ALA A 415 1.47 1.50 35.54
N ARG A 416 0.56 0.54 35.71
CA ARG A 416 0.87 -0.88 35.50
C ARG A 416 1.05 -1.19 34.03
N ILE A 417 2.05 -2.02 33.71
CA ILE A 417 2.35 -2.45 32.34
C ILE A 417 1.82 -3.86 32.13
N ALA A 418 1.00 -4.02 31.11
CA ALA A 418 0.53 -5.31 30.63
C ALA A 418 0.86 -5.51 29.16
N TRP A 419 1.17 -6.74 28.78
CA TRP A 419 1.42 -7.12 27.39
C TRP A 419 0.34 -8.04 26.90
N LEU A 420 -0.24 -7.75 25.75
CA LEU A 420 -1.07 -8.71 25.03
C LEU A 420 -0.19 -9.53 24.08
N CYS A 421 -0.20 -10.84 24.28
CA CYS A 421 0.26 -11.82 23.31
C CYS A 421 -0.94 -12.29 22.51
N GLU A 422 -0.89 -12.16 21.19
CA GLU A 422 -1.83 -12.88 20.33
C GLU A 422 -1.33 -14.31 20.18
N SER A 423 -2.19 -15.29 20.52
CA SER A 423 -1.92 -16.69 20.22
C SER A 423 -2.05 -16.89 18.70
N PRO A 424 -1.19 -17.69 18.07
CA PRO A 424 -1.36 -18.03 16.65
C PRO A 424 -2.68 -18.77 16.33
N THR A 425 -3.43 -19.22 17.35
CA THR A 425 -4.62 -20.07 17.19
C THR A 425 -5.93 -19.48 17.70
N GLU A 426 -5.95 -18.33 18.37
CA GLU A 426 -7.18 -17.74 18.95
C GLU A 426 -7.30 -16.23 18.70
N GLU A 427 -8.55 -15.74 18.55
CA GLU A 427 -8.88 -14.30 18.56
C GLU A 427 -8.69 -13.67 19.96
N ASP A 428 -8.61 -14.50 21.01
CA ASP A 428 -8.44 -14.07 22.40
C ASP A 428 -6.96 -14.13 22.81
N GLY A 429 -6.31 -12.97 22.84
CA GLY A 429 -4.93 -12.87 23.33
C GLY A 429 -4.78 -13.20 24.82
N LEU A 430 -3.55 -13.38 25.31
CA LEU A 430 -3.27 -13.45 26.75
C LEU A 430 -2.60 -12.15 27.17
N ALA A 431 -3.06 -11.55 28.27
CA ALA A 431 -2.45 -10.35 28.81
C ALA A 431 -1.59 -10.64 30.05
N PHE A 432 -0.32 -10.28 30.00
CA PHE A 432 0.65 -10.51 31.07
C PHE A 432 0.96 -9.19 31.78
N GLN A 433 0.68 -9.09 33.08
CA GLN A 433 1.16 -7.98 33.89
C GLN A 433 2.53 -8.31 34.48
N PHE A 434 3.49 -7.39 34.30
CA PHE A 434 4.85 -7.55 34.82
C PHE A 434 5.12 -6.58 35.97
N THR A 435 5.89 -7.02 36.97
CA THR A 435 6.45 -6.15 38.01
C THR A 435 7.79 -6.72 38.46
N ASP A 436 8.83 -5.89 38.49
CA ASP A 436 10.19 -6.27 38.94
C ASP A 436 10.77 -7.51 38.24
N GLY A 437 10.54 -7.65 36.92
CA GLY A 437 11.09 -8.76 36.15
C GLY A 437 10.38 -10.11 36.34
N LYS A 438 9.13 -10.11 36.85
CA LYS A 438 8.32 -11.33 37.00
C LYS A 438 6.91 -11.14 36.47
N ILE A 439 6.31 -12.23 35.98
CA ILE A 439 4.88 -12.27 35.63
C ILE A 439 4.08 -12.28 36.94
N LYS A 440 3.30 -11.23 37.18
CA LYS A 440 2.45 -11.10 38.37
C LYS A 440 1.07 -11.70 38.18
N GLN A 441 0.49 -11.50 37.00
CA GLN A 441 -0.89 -11.87 36.73
C GLN A 441 -1.11 -12.05 35.22
N ILE A 442 -1.95 -13.03 34.88
CA ILE A 442 -2.42 -13.28 33.51
C ILE A 442 -3.91 -12.96 33.48
N PHE A 443 -4.34 -12.24 32.46
CA PHE A 443 -5.74 -11.91 32.23
C PHE A 443 -6.16 -12.35 30.83
N GLN A 444 -7.42 -12.74 30.69
CA GLN A 444 -8.06 -12.76 29.37
C GLN A 444 -8.40 -11.31 28.96
N PRO A 445 -8.33 -10.95 27.67
CA PRO A 445 -8.36 -9.57 27.20
C PRO A 445 -9.71 -8.91 27.46
N GLU A 446 -10.77 -9.71 27.55
CA GLU A 446 -12.14 -9.27 27.88
C GLU A 446 -12.24 -8.58 29.26
N ILE A 447 -11.21 -8.72 30.10
CA ILE A 447 -11.18 -8.23 31.49
C ILE A 447 -10.45 -6.87 31.62
N ILE A 448 -9.78 -6.36 30.58
CA ILE A 448 -8.88 -5.18 30.63
C ILE A 448 -9.53 -3.87 30.21
#